data_AF-A0A060CIX7-F1
#
_entry.id   AF-A0A060CIX7-F1
#
_cell.length_a   1.000
_cell.length_b   1.000
_cell.length_c   1.000
_cell.angle_alpha   90.00
_cell.angle_beta   90.00
_cell.angle_gamma   90.00
#
_symmetry.space_group_name_H-M   'P 1'
#
loop_
_entity.id
_entity.type
_entity.pdbx_description
1 polymer ?
#
loop_
_entity_poly.entity_id
_entity_poly.type
_entity_poly.pdbx_seq_one_letter_code
_entity_poly.pdbx_strand_id
1 'polypeptide(L)'
;MFYNPTSDGTVRKAVRPKAHAAPRENAMFRTFGSLYSRGNYHVFFEHFPFGLYSSRRYIAHSTSEDLLLWHNDPMAIYPTKKEDEDGAYEGSA
;
A
#
# COMPACT_ATOMS: atom_id res chain seq x y z
N MET A 1 -3.20 -14.86 -5.72
CA MET A 1 -1.76 -14.72 -6.00
C MET A 1 -1.61 -14.65 -7.52
N PHE A 2 -1.48 -13.44 -8.08
CA PHE A 2 -1.48 -13.23 -9.53
C PHE A 2 -0.09 -13.49 -10.09
N TYR A 3 0.03 -14.50 -10.95
CA TYR A 3 1.22 -14.76 -11.74
C TYR A 3 1.04 -14.15 -13.12
N ASN A 4 1.92 -13.23 -13.51
CA ASN A 4 2.02 -12.81 -14.90
C ASN A 4 3.00 -13.76 -15.62
N PRO A 5 2.57 -14.49 -16.66
CA PRO A 5 3.49 -15.27 -17.46
C PRO A 5 4.42 -14.33 -18.22
N THR A 6 5.71 -14.65 -18.26
CA THR A 6 6.65 -13.99 -19.16
C THR A 6 6.45 -14.49 -20.59
N SER A 7 7.00 -13.76 -21.56
CA SER A 7 6.88 -14.08 -22.99
C SER A 7 7.42 -15.47 -23.38
N ASP A 8 8.22 -16.09 -22.52
CA ASP A 8 8.77 -17.44 -22.67
C ASP A 8 7.93 -18.53 -21.97
N GLY A 9 6.75 -18.19 -21.44
CA GLY A 9 5.88 -19.13 -20.72
C GLY A 9 6.34 -19.46 -19.30
N THR A 10 7.43 -18.86 -18.81
CA THR A 10 7.84 -19.05 -17.42
C THR A 10 6.99 -18.21 -16.48
N VAL A 11 6.63 -18.80 -15.34
CA VAL A 11 5.90 -18.11 -14.30
C VAL A 11 6.93 -17.47 -13.37
N ARG A 12 7.11 -16.15 -13.45
CA ARG A 12 7.97 -15.44 -12.48
C ARG A 12 7.33 -15.54 -11.11
N LYS A 13 8.04 -16.17 -10.17
CA LYS A 13 7.67 -16.14 -8.76
C LYS A 13 7.59 -14.68 -8.32
N ALA A 14 6.44 -14.28 -7.75
CA ALA A 14 6.27 -12.94 -7.23
C ALA A 14 7.40 -12.63 -6.22
N VAL A 15 8.22 -11.63 -6.54
CA VAL A 15 9.28 -11.15 -5.65
C VAL A 15 8.67 -10.09 -4.75
N ARG A 16 8.48 -10.44 -3.48
CA ARG A 16 7.97 -9.51 -2.47
C ARG A 16 9.13 -8.95 -1.65
N PRO A 17 9.21 -7.61 -1.45
CA PRO A 17 10.18 -7.02 -0.53
C PRO A 17 10.04 -7.61 0.87
N LYS A 18 11.16 -7.87 1.54
CA LYS A 18 11.19 -8.42 2.90
C LYS A 18 11.51 -7.40 4.00
N ALA A 19 12.12 -6.27 3.61
CA ALA A 19 12.63 -5.24 4.53
C ALA A 19 12.07 -3.84 4.24
N HIS A 20 11.13 -3.72 3.30
CA HIS A 20 10.48 -2.45 2.95
C HIS A 20 8.98 -2.57 3.19
N ALA A 21 8.35 -1.47 3.61
CA ALA A 21 6.90 -1.36 3.63
C ALA A 21 6.32 -1.68 2.25
N ALA A 22 5.34 -2.58 2.22
CA ALA A 22 4.63 -2.97 1.00
C ALA A 22 3.25 -3.52 1.37
N PRO A 23 2.17 -3.20 0.61
CA PRO A 23 0.82 -3.68 0.88
C PRO A 23 0.77 -5.19 0.83
N ARG A 24 -0.11 -5.81 1.61
CA ARG A 24 -0.32 -7.27 1.63
C ARG A 24 -0.50 -7.88 0.24
N GLU A 25 -1.12 -7.14 -0.67
CA GLU A 25 -1.39 -7.57 -2.03
C GLU A 25 -1.46 -6.38 -2.99
N ASN A 26 -1.50 -6.67 -4.29
CA ASN A 26 -1.84 -5.70 -5.34
C ASN A 26 -0.97 -4.43 -5.33
N ALA A 27 -1.54 -3.28 -5.73
CA ALA A 27 -0.74 -2.12 -6.11
C ALA A 27 -0.42 -1.18 -4.94
N MET A 28 0.85 -0.77 -4.84
CA MET A 28 1.32 0.38 -4.07
C MET A 28 1.76 1.45 -5.05
N PHE A 29 1.45 2.71 -4.77
CA PHE A 29 1.84 3.81 -5.66
C PHE A 29 2.79 4.79 -4.98
N ARG A 30 2.28 5.73 -4.19
CA ARG A 30 3.06 6.81 -3.59
C ARG A 30 2.98 6.77 -2.08
N THR A 31 4.09 7.04 -1.40
CA THR A 31 4.15 7.22 0.05
C THR A 31 3.97 8.69 0.43
N PHE A 32 3.30 8.97 1.54
CA PHE A 32 3.07 10.32 2.07
C PHE A 32 2.72 10.26 3.56
N GLY A 33 2.64 11.41 4.23
CA GLY A 33 2.14 11.51 5.61
C GLY A 33 2.85 10.68 6.68
N SER A 34 4.10 10.26 6.45
CA SER A 34 4.83 9.45 7.42
C SER A 34 5.10 10.21 8.72
N LEU A 35 4.91 9.55 9.86
CA LEU A 35 5.09 10.16 11.19
C LEU A 35 5.55 9.15 12.24
N TYR A 36 6.10 9.63 13.35
CA TYR A 36 6.39 8.80 14.53
C TYR A 36 5.37 9.09 15.65
N SER A 37 4.67 8.07 16.12
CA SER A 37 3.66 8.21 17.18
C SER A 37 3.43 6.90 17.89
N ARG A 38 3.23 6.97 19.21
CA ARG A 38 2.96 5.82 20.10
C ARG A 38 4.00 4.69 19.92
N GLY A 39 5.27 5.06 19.91
CA GLY A 39 6.38 4.11 19.82
C GLY A 39 6.69 3.59 18.42
N ASN A 40 5.90 3.96 17.40
CA ASN A 40 5.98 3.39 16.06
C ASN A 40 6.19 4.45 14.99
N TYR A 41 6.97 4.09 13.97
CA TYR A 41 6.97 4.76 12.67
C TYR A 41 5.75 4.31 11.88
N HIS A 42 5.02 5.27 11.32
CA HIS A 42 3.89 5.04 10.44
C HIS A 42 4.26 5.51 9.04
N VAL A 43 4.03 4.68 8.03
CA VAL A 43 4.14 5.06 6.62
C VAL A 43 2.80 4.85 5.96
N PHE A 44 2.24 5.91 5.38
CA PHE A 44 1.02 5.84 4.59
C PHE A 44 1.38 5.78 3.11
N PHE A 45 0.55 5.10 2.34
CA PHE A 45 0.72 4.99 0.91
C PHE A 45 -0.60 4.81 0.18
N GLU A 46 -0.65 5.33 -1.05
CA GLU A 46 -1.71 5.02 -1.99
C GLU A 46 -1.70 3.53 -2.33
N HIS A 47 -2.87 2.93 -2.26
CA HIS A 47 -3.10 1.50 -2.46
C HIS A 47 -4.35 1.27 -3.31
N PHE A 48 -4.36 0.18 -4.06
CA PHE A 48 -5.56 -0.35 -4.70
C PHE A 48 -5.69 -1.85 -4.41
N PRO A 49 -6.65 -2.27 -3.56
CA PRO A 49 -6.75 -3.65 -3.11
C PRO A 49 -7.40 -4.58 -4.14
N PHE A 50 -7.95 -4.07 -5.25
CA PHE A 50 -8.73 -4.88 -6.21
C PHE A 50 -7.97 -5.20 -7.51
N GLY A 51 -6.72 -4.76 -7.65
CA GLY A 51 -5.93 -5.03 -8.85
C GLY A 51 -4.64 -4.21 -8.96
N LEU A 52 -4.02 -4.20 -10.14
CA LEU A 52 -2.74 -3.51 -10.36
C LEU A 52 -2.90 -2.04 -10.76
N TYR A 53 -4.09 -1.65 -11.23
CA TYR A 53 -4.37 -0.32 -11.76
C TYR A 53 -5.74 0.16 -11.31
N SER A 54 -5.85 1.46 -11.03
CA SER A 54 -7.11 2.10 -10.67
C SER A 54 -7.02 3.61 -10.90
N SER A 55 -8.16 4.22 -11.24
CA SER A 55 -8.37 5.67 -11.14
C SER A 55 -8.60 6.11 -9.69
N ARG A 56 -9.29 5.28 -8.89
CA ARG A 56 -9.58 5.52 -7.47
C ARG A 56 -8.41 5.12 -6.58
N ARG A 57 -8.11 5.96 -5.60
CA ARG A 57 -7.06 5.72 -4.60
C ARG A 57 -7.66 5.40 -3.23
N TYR A 58 -7.00 4.47 -2.54
CA TYR A 58 -7.23 4.14 -1.15
C TYR A 58 -5.94 4.44 -0.40
N ILE A 59 -6.01 4.73 0.90
CA ILE A 59 -4.83 5.00 1.72
C ILE A 59 -4.67 3.81 2.66
N ALA A 60 -3.60 3.05 2.46
CA ALA A 60 -3.16 2.02 3.39
C ALA A 60 -1.99 2.55 4.23
N HIS A 61 -1.68 1.86 5.32
CA HIS A 61 -0.53 2.20 6.14
C HIS A 61 0.17 0.96 6.65
N SER A 62 1.40 1.14 7.09
CA SER A 62 2.18 0.13 7.77
C SER A 62 2.97 0.76 8.89
N THR A 63 3.08 0.03 9.99
CA THR A 63 3.81 0.42 11.18
C THR A 63 5.11 -0.35 11.35
N SER A 64 6.08 0.27 11.99
CA SER A 64 7.35 -0.37 12.34
C SER A 64 7.94 0.27 13.60
N GLU A 65 8.54 -0.54 14.47
CA GLU A 65 9.30 -0.04 15.62
C GLU A 65 10.74 0.35 15.23
N ASP A 66 11.28 -0.24 14.15
CA ASP A 66 12.72 -0.20 13.82
C ASP A 66 13.03 0.18 12.36
N LEU A 67 12.01 0.49 11.55
CA LEU A 67 12.07 0.76 10.10
C LEU A 67 12.53 -0.43 9.23
N LEU A 68 12.70 -1.61 9.82
CA LEU A 68 13.15 -2.83 9.13
C LEU A 68 12.03 -3.86 9.04
N LEU A 69 11.33 -4.08 10.15
CA LEU A 69 10.21 -5.01 10.28
C LEU A 69 8.90 -4.23 10.21
N TRP A 70 8.12 -4.51 9.17
CA TRP A 70 6.88 -3.77 8.87
C TRP A 70 5.64 -4.63 9.13
N HIS A 71 4.72 -4.08 9.92
CA HIS A 71 3.37 -4.63 10.09
C HIS A 71 2.42 -4.00 9.06
N ASN A 72 1.63 -4.83 8.38
CA ASN A 72 0.59 -4.34 7.48
C ASN A 72 -0.68 -4.10 8.29
N ASP A 73 -1.00 -2.84 8.53
CA ASP A 73 -2.19 -2.42 9.26
C ASP A 73 -3.45 -2.42 8.37
N PRO A 74 -4.66 -2.34 8.97
CA PRO A 74 -5.88 -2.13 8.21
C PRO A 74 -5.82 -0.88 7.32
N MET A 75 -6.61 -0.89 6.25
CA MET A 75 -6.77 0.26 5.36
C MET A 75 -7.18 1.49 6.16
N ALA A 76 -6.43 2.59 6.04
CA ALA A 76 -6.59 3.77 6.87
C ALA A 76 -7.74 4.66 6.37
N ILE A 77 -7.77 4.96 5.07
CA ILE A 77 -8.78 5.82 4.45
C ILE A 77 -9.23 5.19 3.14
N TYR A 78 -10.54 5.16 2.93
CA TYR A 78 -11.16 4.71 1.71
C TYR A 78 -12.36 5.60 1.41
N PRO A 79 -12.74 5.76 0.12
CA PRO A 79 -13.91 6.54 -0.26
C PRO A 79 -15.17 6.08 0.48
N THR A 80 -15.84 7.00 1.18
CA THR A 80 -17.06 6.70 1.95
C THR A 80 -18.16 7.73 1.76
N LYS A 81 -17.85 8.89 1.17
CA LYS A 81 -18.74 10.03 0.99
C LYS A 81 -18.75 10.46 -0.47
N LYS A 82 -19.53 11.50 -0.76
CA LYS A 82 -19.58 12.08 -2.10
C LYS A 82 -18.30 12.87 -2.41
N GLU A 83 -17.72 13.52 -1.40
CA GLU A 83 -16.55 14.37 -1.56
C GLU A 83 -15.27 13.59 -1.89
N ASP A 84 -15.20 12.30 -1.53
CA ASP A 84 -14.07 11.42 -1.79
C ASP A 84 -14.42 10.29 -2.79
N GLU A 85 -15.53 10.41 -3.54
CA GLU A 85 -16.07 9.35 -4.40
C GLU A 85 -15.12 8.91 -5.52
N ASP A 86 -14.25 9.83 -5.96
CA ASP A 86 -13.21 9.59 -6.96
C ASP A 86 -11.91 9.03 -6.38
N GLY A 87 -11.75 9.03 -5.06
CA GLY A 87 -10.56 8.50 -4.38
C GLY A 87 -10.14 9.33 -3.17
N ALA A 88 -9.42 8.68 -2.26
CA ALA A 88 -8.66 9.34 -1.20
C ALA A 88 -7.20 9.52 -1.65
N TYR A 89 -6.79 10.78 -1.85
CA TYR A 89 -5.48 11.18 -2.37
C TYR A 89 -4.53 11.63 -1.26
N GLU A 90 -3.31 11.99 -1.62
CA GLU A 90 -2.23 12.26 -0.70
C GLU A 90 -2.50 13.42 0.26
N GLY A 91 -1.89 13.33 1.45
CA GLY A 91 -1.95 14.35 2.48
C GLY A 91 -0.77 14.26 3.44
N SER A 92 -0.86 14.99 4.55
CA SER A 92 0.10 14.96 5.65
C SER A 92 -0.60 14.66 6.98
N ALA A 93 0.18 14.29 7.99
CA ALA A 93 -0.28 13.97 9.33
C ALA A 93 0.45 14.79 10.39
#